data_AF-A0A2B7XTQ4-F1
#
_entry.id   AF-A0A2B7XTQ4-F1
#
_cell.length_a   1.000
_cell.length_b   1.000
_cell.length_c   1.000
_cell.angle_alpha   90.00
_cell.angle_beta   90.00
_cell.angle_gamma   90.00
#
_symmetry.space_group_name_H-M   'P 1'
#
loop_
_entity.id
_entity.type
_entity.pdbx_description
1 polymer ?
#
loop_
_entity_poly.entity_id
_entity_poly.type
_entity_poly.pdbx_seq_one_letter_code
_entity_poly.pdbx_strand_id
1 'polypeptide(L)'
;MAQFSGDSSMPFFWQSPQSFGLPAEDESMQLYPANAMTSTGYLEPLYETYDGSGSPIYQSMSNLSPPFHVDLQPPRFNVTWRWWEDEANVILRAFTAETMQQLVQFRLYPDDNLPRSILRCRNESSVINFLNKLLPAGDTTVVDQLTHYERVEKLLSLCSSSQFATRPWNWLPAIASNDFDYQSIARTMDEESYLQFRTVSFEDWVHYSLGYATQSVEWFLLQHSKLSDYLMNHFDAFPNQAHEYIHVEKVGAQLALLSEPIAK
;
A
#
# COMPACT_ATOMS: atom_id res chain seq x y z
N MET A 1 -5.53 19.12 -53.91
CA MET A 1 -6.35 19.93 -52.99
C MET A 1 -7.51 19.08 -52.50
N ALA A 2 -7.45 18.64 -51.25
CA ALA A 2 -8.61 18.22 -50.47
C ALA A 2 -8.17 18.35 -49.00
N GLN A 3 -8.73 19.35 -48.32
CA GLN A 3 -8.51 19.65 -46.91
C GLN A 3 -9.33 18.67 -46.08
N PHE A 4 -8.71 18.02 -45.10
CA PHE A 4 -9.42 17.43 -43.96
C PHE A 4 -9.14 18.32 -42.75
N SER A 5 -10.13 19.14 -42.42
CA SER A 5 -10.30 19.77 -41.11
C SER A 5 -11.43 19.03 -40.40
N GLY A 6 -11.27 18.74 -39.11
CA GLY A 6 -12.39 18.30 -38.28
C GLY A 6 -11.99 17.41 -37.11
N ASP A 7 -11.78 18.06 -35.96
CA ASP A 7 -12.04 17.58 -34.61
C ASP A 7 -11.52 16.21 -34.18
N SER A 8 -10.32 16.22 -33.59
CA SER A 8 -9.93 15.24 -32.59
C SER A 8 -10.68 15.56 -31.29
N SER A 9 -11.91 15.07 -31.15
CA SER A 9 -12.60 15.09 -29.86
C SER A 9 -11.87 14.13 -28.91
N MET A 10 -11.48 14.66 -27.74
CA MET A 10 -10.91 13.89 -26.64
C MET A 10 -11.97 12.91 -26.10
N PRO A 11 -11.59 11.71 -25.63
CA PRO A 11 -12.50 10.87 -24.85
C PRO A 11 -12.90 11.60 -23.57
N PHE A 12 -14.22 11.67 -23.36
CA PHE A 12 -14.96 12.59 -22.48
C PHE A 12 -14.73 12.46 -20.95
N PHE A 13 -13.78 11.66 -20.47
CA PHE A 13 -13.74 11.27 -19.05
C PHE A 13 -12.97 12.21 -18.11
N TRP A 14 -12.36 13.29 -18.60
CA TRP A 14 -11.48 14.16 -17.79
C TRP A 14 -11.92 15.63 -17.68
N GLN A 15 -13.22 15.95 -17.80
CA GLN A 15 -13.73 17.30 -17.52
C GLN A 15 -14.92 17.29 -16.53
N SER A 16 -14.60 17.56 -15.25
CA SER A 16 -15.48 18.13 -14.21
C SER A 16 -16.65 17.28 -13.66
N PRO A 17 -17.06 17.49 -12.39
CA PRO A 17 -17.93 16.57 -11.66
C PRO A 17 -19.37 16.70 -12.12
N GLN A 18 -19.87 15.72 -12.87
CA GLN A 18 -21.30 15.63 -13.15
C GLN A 18 -22.01 14.93 -12.00
N SER A 19 -22.76 15.72 -11.24
CA SER A 19 -23.83 15.29 -10.36
C SER A 19 -24.86 14.49 -11.16
N PHE A 20 -24.90 13.17 -10.97
CA PHE A 20 -25.93 12.32 -11.56
C PHE A 20 -27.23 12.46 -10.76
N GLY A 21 -28.25 13.02 -11.40
CA GLY A 21 -29.63 12.94 -10.95
C GLY A 21 -30.16 11.51 -11.11
N LEU A 22 -30.65 10.95 -10.02
CA LEU A 22 -31.39 9.69 -9.94
C LEU A 22 -32.66 9.72 -10.81
N PRO A 23 -33.09 8.57 -11.33
CA PRO A 23 -34.48 8.15 -11.22
C PRO A 23 -34.63 7.16 -10.06
N ALA A 24 -35.65 7.41 -9.24
CA ALA A 24 -36.06 6.50 -8.17
C ALA A 24 -36.69 5.25 -8.78
N GLU A 25 -36.20 4.07 -8.38
CA GLU A 25 -37.04 2.92 -8.05
C GLU A 25 -36.19 1.85 -7.31
N ASP A 26 -36.53 1.75 -6.03
CA ASP A 26 -36.43 0.66 -5.06
C ASP A 26 -35.81 -0.69 -5.51
N GLU A 27 -34.52 -0.89 -5.20
CA GLU A 27 -34.00 -2.22 -4.86
C GLU A 27 -32.95 -2.09 -3.74
N SER A 28 -33.41 -2.38 -2.52
CA SER A 28 -32.64 -2.88 -1.37
C SER A 28 -31.27 -2.22 -1.14
N MET A 29 -31.27 -1.17 -0.30
CA MET A 29 -30.08 -0.79 0.47
C MET A 29 -29.55 -2.03 1.21
N GLN A 30 -28.51 -2.67 0.67
CA GLN A 30 -27.54 -3.35 1.52
C GLN A 30 -26.78 -2.25 2.27
N LEU A 31 -27.40 -1.80 3.36
CA LEU A 31 -26.67 -1.24 4.49
C LEU A 31 -25.52 -2.19 4.76
N TYR A 32 -24.29 -1.70 4.58
CA TYR A 32 -23.11 -2.31 5.15
C TYR A 32 -23.46 -2.79 6.56
N PRO A 33 -23.26 -4.07 6.91
CA PRO A 33 -23.37 -4.43 8.30
C PRO A 33 -22.23 -3.70 9.00
N ALA A 34 -22.58 -2.72 9.85
CA ALA A 34 -21.74 -2.21 10.93
C ALA A 34 -21.43 -3.29 11.99
N ASN A 35 -21.44 -4.56 11.59
CA ASN A 35 -21.36 -5.76 12.41
C ASN A 35 -20.19 -6.65 11.96
N ALA A 36 -19.10 -6.05 11.45
CA ALA A 36 -17.79 -6.69 11.48
C ALA A 36 -17.12 -6.60 12.86
N MET A 37 -17.79 -6.00 13.86
CA MET A 37 -17.58 -6.31 15.27
C MET A 37 -18.44 -7.51 15.67
N THR A 38 -18.23 -8.65 15.03
CA THR A 38 -18.70 -9.91 15.62
C THR A 38 -17.68 -10.31 16.65
N SER A 39 -18.03 -9.97 17.91
CA SER A 39 -17.56 -10.57 19.14
C SER A 39 -16.17 -11.20 19.04
N THR A 40 -15.13 -10.40 19.24
CA THR A 40 -13.94 -10.94 19.90
C THR A 40 -14.47 -11.75 21.09
N GLY A 41 -14.15 -13.04 21.12
CA GLY A 41 -14.38 -13.85 22.30
C GLY A 41 -13.59 -13.16 23.39
N TYR A 42 -14.27 -12.31 24.16
CA TYR A 42 -13.76 -11.83 25.42
C TYR A 42 -13.35 -13.10 26.16
N LEU A 43 -12.04 -13.25 26.39
CA LEU A 43 -11.59 -14.12 27.45
C LEU A 43 -12.39 -13.67 28.67
N GLU A 44 -13.30 -14.54 29.12
CA GLU A 44 -13.85 -14.43 30.46
C GLU A 44 -12.68 -14.17 31.41
N PRO A 45 -12.85 -13.32 32.45
CA PRO A 45 -11.77 -13.07 33.39
C PRO A 45 -11.34 -14.43 33.95
N LEU A 46 -10.13 -14.88 33.60
CA LEU A 46 -9.52 -16.04 34.21
C LEU A 46 -9.42 -15.74 35.69
N TYR A 47 -10.33 -16.34 36.45
CA TYR A 47 -10.38 -16.33 37.89
C TYR A 47 -8.98 -16.68 38.42
N GLU A 48 -8.41 -15.75 39.19
CA GLU A 48 -7.18 -15.98 39.96
C GLU A 48 -7.37 -17.23 40.80
N THR A 49 -6.84 -18.36 40.31
CA THR A 49 -6.90 -19.61 41.05
C THR A 49 -5.63 -19.68 41.87
N TYR A 50 -5.71 -19.20 43.11
CA TYR A 50 -4.65 -19.31 44.10
C TYR A 50 -4.50 -20.77 44.50
N ASP A 51 -3.28 -21.32 44.39
CA ASP A 51 -2.97 -22.55 45.12
C ASP A 51 -2.84 -22.24 46.62
N GLY A 52 -2.90 -23.28 47.45
CA GLY A 52 -2.76 -23.17 48.90
C GLY A 52 -1.39 -22.65 49.38
N SER A 53 -0.52 -22.16 48.50
CA SER A 53 0.76 -21.53 48.79
C SER A 53 0.82 -20.04 48.36
N GLY A 54 -0.26 -19.48 47.83
CA GLY A 54 -0.34 -18.04 47.49
C GLY A 54 0.57 -17.62 46.33
N SER A 55 0.99 -18.55 45.47
CA SER A 55 1.73 -18.23 44.25
C SER A 55 0.82 -18.34 43.01
N PRO A 56 0.74 -17.32 42.14
CA PRO A 56 -0.05 -17.41 40.92
C PRO A 56 0.53 -18.48 39.99
N ILE A 57 -0.30 -19.44 39.58
CA ILE A 57 0.07 -20.44 38.56
C ILE A 57 -0.07 -19.77 37.19
N TYR A 58 1.06 -19.41 36.59
CA TYR A 58 1.09 -18.99 35.19
C TYR A 58 1.02 -20.23 34.30
N GLN A 59 -0.15 -20.49 33.70
CA GLN A 59 -0.25 -21.48 32.64
C GLN A 59 0.66 -21.07 31.48
N SER A 60 1.44 -22.03 30.98
CA SER A 60 2.29 -21.84 29.80
C SER A 60 1.43 -21.39 28.62
N MET A 61 1.75 -20.20 28.09
CA MET A 61 0.99 -19.50 27.04
C MET A 61 1.19 -20.07 25.63
N SER A 62 1.85 -21.23 25.49
CA SER A 62 2.20 -21.84 24.19
C SER A 62 0.99 -22.28 23.33
N ASN A 63 -0.24 -22.03 23.78
CA ASN A 63 -1.49 -22.33 23.06
C ASN A 63 -2.34 -21.08 22.73
N LEU A 64 -1.85 -19.86 22.97
CA LEU A 64 -2.58 -18.65 22.58
C LEU A 64 -2.45 -18.40 21.08
N SER A 65 -3.60 -18.16 20.43
CA SER A 65 -3.66 -17.61 19.07
C SER A 65 -2.77 -16.36 18.99
N PRO A 66 -1.99 -16.16 17.91
CA PRO A 66 -1.16 -14.97 17.77
C PRO A 66 -1.99 -13.71 18.03
N PRO A 67 -1.47 -12.75 18.82
CA PRO A 67 -2.21 -11.56 19.24
C PRO A 67 -2.66 -10.68 18.06
N PHE A 68 -2.02 -10.84 16.91
CA PHE A 68 -2.42 -10.18 15.67
C PHE A 68 -2.80 -11.23 14.62
N HIS A 69 -4.06 -11.23 14.20
CA HIS A 69 -4.49 -11.95 13.01
C HIS A 69 -3.93 -11.25 11.77
N VAL A 70 -2.93 -11.87 11.12
CA VAL A 70 -2.26 -11.34 9.92
C VAL A 70 -3.07 -11.63 8.64
N ASP A 71 -4.36 -11.96 8.75
CA ASP A 71 -5.27 -12.11 7.60
C ASP A 71 -5.73 -10.77 7.00
N LEU A 72 -5.06 -9.67 7.36
CA LEU A 72 -5.24 -8.36 6.73
C LEU A 72 -4.71 -8.42 5.30
N GLN A 73 -5.55 -8.86 4.37
CA GLN A 73 -5.35 -8.57 2.96
C GLN A 73 -5.74 -7.11 2.74
N PRO A 74 -4.81 -6.25 2.28
CA PRO A 74 -5.18 -4.90 1.87
C PRO A 74 -6.32 -4.98 0.84
N PRO A 75 -7.27 -4.03 0.85
CA PRO A 75 -8.42 -4.06 -0.02
C PRO A 75 -7.99 -4.19 -1.49
N ARG A 76 -8.59 -5.14 -2.20
CA ARG A 76 -8.34 -5.38 -3.63
C ARG A 76 -9.57 -5.07 -4.45
N PHE A 77 -9.38 -4.47 -5.62
CA PHE A 77 -10.40 -4.36 -6.63
C PHE A 77 -10.65 -5.73 -7.26
N ASN A 78 -11.72 -6.39 -6.83
CA ASN A 78 -12.15 -7.66 -7.42
C ASN A 78 -13.12 -7.38 -8.57
N VAL A 79 -12.58 -7.18 -9.77
CA VAL A 79 -13.37 -6.96 -10.99
C VAL A 79 -13.16 -8.09 -11.99
N THR A 80 -14.23 -8.51 -12.66
CA THR A 80 -14.19 -9.56 -13.68
C THR A 80 -13.49 -9.11 -14.96
N TRP A 81 -13.58 -7.82 -15.28
CA TRP A 81 -12.96 -7.22 -16.47
C TRP A 81 -12.09 -6.03 -16.09
N ARG A 82 -10.80 -6.11 -16.40
CA ARG A 82 -9.78 -5.11 -16.09
C ARG A 82 -9.55 -4.19 -17.28
N TRP A 83 -10.53 -3.34 -17.56
CA TRP A 83 -10.50 -2.43 -18.71
C TRP A 83 -9.25 -1.54 -18.76
N TRP A 84 -8.64 -1.26 -17.61
CA TRP A 84 -7.39 -0.49 -17.53
C TRP A 84 -6.20 -1.20 -18.21
N GLU A 85 -6.18 -2.53 -18.27
CA GLU A 85 -5.11 -3.29 -18.95
C GLU A 85 -5.18 -3.07 -20.48
N ASP A 86 -6.39 -3.05 -21.04
CA ASP A 86 -6.61 -2.75 -22.46
C ASP A 86 -6.23 -1.30 -22.78
N GLU A 87 -6.69 -0.37 -21.95
CA GLU A 87 -6.38 1.06 -22.09
C GLU A 87 -4.87 1.33 -21.99
N ALA A 88 -4.15 0.62 -21.10
CA ALA A 88 -2.70 0.74 -20.99
C ALA A 88 -1.99 0.46 -22.33
N ASN A 89 -2.42 -0.56 -23.05
CA ASN A 89 -1.85 -0.93 -24.35
C ASN A 89 -2.11 0.17 -25.40
N VAL A 90 -3.33 0.70 -25.44
CA VAL A 90 -3.71 1.80 -26.35
C VAL A 90 -2.90 3.07 -26.03
N ILE A 91 -2.79 3.44 -24.75
CA ILE A 91 -2.03 4.60 -24.28
C ILE A 91 -0.55 4.51 -24.69
N LEU A 92 0.10 3.37 -24.44
CA LEU A 92 1.51 3.17 -24.80
C LEU A 92 1.77 3.27 -26.31
N ARG A 93 0.75 3.07 -27.15
CA ARG A 93 0.87 3.10 -28.62
C ARG A 93 0.49 4.44 -29.25
N ALA A 94 -0.50 5.15 -28.71
CA ALA A 94 -1.16 6.25 -29.41
C ALA A 94 -1.13 7.61 -28.69
N PHE A 95 -0.81 7.65 -27.40
CA PHE A 95 -1.03 8.85 -26.58
C PHE A 95 0.22 9.71 -26.35
N THR A 96 0.03 10.83 -25.65
CA THR A 96 1.03 11.86 -25.34
C THR A 96 2.04 11.42 -24.28
N ALA A 97 3.12 12.20 -24.11
CA ALA A 97 4.16 11.93 -23.12
C ALA A 97 3.60 11.93 -21.68
N GLU A 98 2.68 12.86 -21.39
CA GLU A 98 2.12 13.08 -20.06
C GLU A 98 1.22 11.91 -19.65
N THR A 99 0.35 11.45 -20.56
CA THR A 99 -0.54 10.31 -20.33
C THR A 99 0.27 9.03 -20.15
N MET A 100 1.30 8.84 -20.99
CA MET A 100 2.20 7.70 -20.88
C MET A 100 3.00 7.74 -19.58
N GLN A 101 3.48 8.91 -19.15
CA GLN A 101 4.20 9.08 -17.89
C GLN A 101 3.33 8.64 -16.71
N GLN A 102 2.09 9.13 -16.64
CA GLN A 102 1.14 8.72 -15.60
C GLN A 102 0.89 7.21 -15.63
N LEU A 103 0.67 6.64 -16.82
CA LEU A 103 0.46 5.21 -16.96
C LEU A 103 1.66 4.39 -16.43
N VAL A 104 2.89 4.79 -16.78
CA VAL A 104 4.10 4.12 -16.33
C VAL A 104 4.32 4.30 -14.83
N GLN A 105 4.01 5.47 -14.29
CA GLN A 105 4.08 5.78 -12.87
C GLN A 105 3.11 4.92 -12.04
N PHE A 106 1.84 4.84 -12.43
CA PHE A 106 0.80 4.08 -11.73
C PHE A 106 0.79 2.59 -12.06
N ARG A 107 1.57 2.17 -13.07
CA ARG A 107 1.72 0.77 -13.48
C ARG A 107 0.38 0.07 -13.68
N LEU A 108 -0.53 0.63 -14.49
CA LEU A 108 -1.88 0.04 -14.69
C LEU A 108 -1.86 -1.22 -15.60
N TYR A 109 -0.87 -2.10 -15.42
CA TYR A 109 -0.61 -3.28 -16.23
C TYR A 109 0.09 -4.34 -15.37
N PRO A 110 -0.09 -5.65 -15.60
CA PRO A 110 0.45 -6.70 -14.73
C PRO A 110 1.97 -6.88 -14.80
N ASP A 111 2.59 -6.59 -15.94
CA ASP A 111 4.01 -6.84 -16.19
C ASP A 111 4.77 -5.53 -16.38
N ASP A 112 5.77 -5.27 -15.54
CA ASP A 112 6.63 -4.09 -15.63
C ASP A 112 7.47 -4.05 -16.92
N ASN A 113 7.57 -5.16 -17.65
CA ASN A 113 8.18 -5.20 -18.98
C ASN A 113 7.23 -4.82 -20.11
N LEU A 114 5.92 -4.70 -19.86
CA LEU A 114 4.95 -4.36 -20.89
C LEU A 114 5.27 -3.01 -21.56
N PRO A 115 5.49 -1.90 -20.83
CA PRO A 115 5.88 -0.62 -21.44
C PRO A 115 7.15 -0.74 -22.28
N ARG A 116 8.16 -1.44 -21.76
CA ARG A 116 9.44 -1.67 -22.46
C ARG A 116 9.23 -2.39 -23.78
N SER A 117 8.44 -3.47 -23.78
CA SER A 117 8.17 -4.25 -24.99
C SER A 117 7.44 -3.42 -26.06
N ILE A 118 6.42 -2.65 -25.67
CA ILE A 118 5.61 -1.85 -26.60
C ILE A 118 6.42 -0.67 -27.16
N LEU A 119 7.15 0.05 -26.29
CA LEU A 119 7.92 1.23 -26.69
C LEU A 119 9.11 0.86 -27.59
N ARG A 120 9.71 -0.31 -27.41
CA ARG A 120 10.76 -0.83 -28.32
C ARG A 120 10.23 -1.08 -29.73
N CYS A 121 8.97 -1.46 -29.87
CA CYS A 121 8.33 -1.63 -31.19
C CYS A 121 7.81 -0.32 -31.80
N ARG A 122 7.80 0.78 -31.04
CA ARG A 122 7.31 2.08 -31.50
C ARG A 122 8.33 2.75 -32.40
N ASN A 123 7.85 3.64 -33.28
CA ASN A 123 8.71 4.44 -34.15
C ASN A 123 9.71 5.26 -33.30
N GLU A 124 10.98 5.21 -33.68
CA GLU A 124 12.09 5.92 -33.05
C GLU A 124 11.82 7.43 -32.88
N SER A 125 11.24 8.07 -33.90
CA SER A 125 10.87 9.50 -33.83
C SER A 125 9.84 9.80 -32.75
N SER A 126 8.91 8.87 -32.48
CA SER A 126 7.92 9.03 -31.40
C SER A 126 8.58 8.95 -30.03
N VAL A 127 9.48 7.98 -29.83
CA VAL A 127 10.23 7.81 -28.57
C VAL A 127 11.11 9.03 -28.30
N ILE A 128 11.81 9.54 -29.31
CA ILE A 128 12.61 10.78 -29.22
C ILE A 128 11.72 11.97 -28.83
N ASN A 129 10.56 12.12 -29.47
CA ASN A 129 9.64 13.22 -29.17
C ASN A 129 9.14 13.18 -27.72
N PHE A 130 8.84 11.99 -27.18
CA PHE A 130 8.44 11.88 -25.77
C PHE A 130 9.60 12.17 -24.84
N LEU A 131 10.79 11.63 -25.13
CA LEU A 131 11.96 11.85 -24.30
C LEU A 131 12.31 13.33 -24.22
N ASN A 132 12.25 14.04 -25.35
CA ASN A 132 12.48 15.50 -25.41
C ASN A 132 11.43 16.32 -24.65
N LYS A 133 10.21 15.82 -24.46
CA LYS A 133 9.18 16.47 -23.64
C LYS A 133 9.44 16.29 -22.13
N LEU A 134 10.10 15.20 -21.74
CA LEU A 134 10.39 14.88 -20.34
C LEU A 134 11.74 15.44 -19.88
N LEU A 135 12.67 15.69 -20.80
CA LEU A 135 14.00 16.22 -20.48
C LEU A 135 14.01 17.75 -20.34
N PRO A 136 14.90 18.31 -19.50
CA PRO A 136 15.14 19.75 -19.46
C PRO A 136 15.69 20.29 -20.78
N ALA A 137 15.41 21.56 -21.08
CA ALA A 137 15.93 22.22 -22.28
C ALA A 137 17.49 22.24 -22.28
N GLY A 138 18.10 21.61 -23.29
CA GLY A 138 19.56 21.52 -23.47
C GLY A 138 20.13 20.11 -23.44
N ASP A 139 19.37 19.12 -22.96
CA ASP A 139 19.80 17.71 -22.84
C ASP A 139 19.54 16.87 -24.11
N THR A 140 19.12 17.50 -25.21
CA THR A 140 18.74 16.83 -26.46
C THR A 140 19.92 16.16 -27.16
N THR A 141 21.14 16.67 -26.96
CA THR A 141 22.36 16.07 -27.53
C THR A 141 22.66 14.69 -26.95
N VAL A 142 22.23 14.42 -25.71
CA VAL A 142 22.35 13.10 -25.07
C VAL A 142 21.40 12.11 -25.75
N VAL A 143 20.21 12.55 -26.15
CA VAL A 143 19.22 11.69 -26.82
C VAL A 143 19.74 11.16 -28.15
N ASP A 144 20.41 12.01 -28.94
CA ASP A 144 20.89 11.64 -30.27
C ASP A 144 21.97 10.55 -30.25
N GLN A 145 22.75 10.47 -29.16
CA GLN A 145 23.83 9.49 -28.99
C GLN A 145 23.34 8.10 -28.56
N LEU A 146 22.12 8.02 -28.02
CA LEU A 146 21.54 6.77 -27.52
C LEU A 146 20.94 5.95 -28.66
N THR A 147 21.10 4.64 -28.62
CA THR A 147 20.33 3.71 -29.45
C THR A 147 18.84 3.79 -29.08
N HIS A 148 17.96 3.34 -29.99
CA HIS A 148 16.53 3.28 -29.72
C HIS A 148 16.20 2.54 -28.40
N TYR A 149 16.90 1.44 -28.11
CA TYR A 149 16.71 0.68 -26.88
C TYR A 149 17.10 1.47 -25.64
N GLU A 150 18.23 2.17 -25.67
CA GLU A 150 18.69 3.00 -24.55
C GLU A 150 17.77 4.20 -24.31
N ARG A 151 17.21 4.79 -25.38
CA ARG A 151 16.20 5.85 -25.27
C ARG A 151 14.94 5.35 -24.57
N VAL A 152 14.49 4.13 -24.86
CA VAL A 152 13.34 3.52 -24.17
C VAL A 152 13.64 3.33 -22.68
N GLU A 153 14.80 2.79 -22.32
CA GLU A 153 15.15 2.63 -20.89
C GLU A 153 15.25 3.98 -20.17
N LYS A 154 15.87 4.98 -20.82
CA LYS A 154 15.95 6.34 -20.28
C LYS A 154 14.55 6.93 -20.08
N LEU A 155 13.67 6.78 -21.06
CA LEU A 155 12.30 7.24 -20.97
C LEU A 155 11.54 6.60 -19.79
N LEU A 156 11.61 5.28 -19.65
CA LEU A 156 10.99 4.57 -18.53
C LEU A 156 11.56 5.00 -17.19
N SER A 157 12.88 5.24 -17.11
CA SER A 157 13.52 5.73 -15.89
C SER A 157 13.05 7.12 -15.47
N LEU A 158 12.70 7.99 -16.44
CA LEU A 158 12.17 9.33 -16.17
C LEU A 158 10.69 9.30 -15.77
N CYS A 159 9.94 8.29 -16.23
CA CYS A 159 8.54 8.12 -15.87
C CYS A 159 8.32 7.38 -14.55
N SER A 160 9.32 6.66 -14.05
CA SER A 160 9.20 5.85 -12.83
C SER A 160 9.53 6.67 -11.58
N SER A 161 8.63 6.70 -10.60
CA SER A 161 8.72 7.65 -9.48
C SER A 161 9.44 7.15 -8.23
N SER A 162 9.90 5.90 -8.16
CA SER A 162 10.47 5.43 -6.89
C SER A 162 11.47 4.29 -7.05
N GLN A 163 12.62 4.45 -6.40
CA GLN A 163 13.45 3.32 -6.01
C GLN A 163 12.92 2.81 -4.69
N PHE A 164 12.49 1.55 -4.68
CA PHE A 164 12.08 0.85 -3.48
C PHE A 164 13.23 0.83 -2.46
N ALA A 165 13.03 1.48 -1.31
CA ALA A 165 13.96 1.44 -0.18
C ALA A 165 13.49 0.41 0.84
N THR A 166 14.21 -0.70 0.97
CA THR A 166 13.95 -1.69 2.02
C THR A 166 14.35 -1.14 3.38
N ARG A 167 13.38 -0.90 4.27
CA ARG A 167 13.64 -0.63 5.69
C ARG A 167 13.35 -1.89 6.50
N PRO A 168 14.29 -2.43 7.28
CA PRO A 168 13.98 -3.50 8.22
C PRO A 168 13.17 -2.97 9.40
N TRP A 169 12.36 -3.83 10.02
CA TRP A 169 11.72 -3.54 11.29
C TRP A 169 12.78 -3.35 12.39
N ASN A 170 12.76 -2.22 13.09
CA ASN A 170 13.79 -1.87 14.09
C ASN A 170 13.29 -1.78 15.53
N TRP A 171 11.97 -1.76 15.75
CA TRP A 171 11.42 -1.72 17.10
C TRP A 171 11.47 -3.11 17.75
N LEU A 172 11.87 -3.16 19.03
CA LEU A 172 11.90 -4.38 19.83
C LEU A 172 11.25 -4.11 21.19
N PRO A 173 10.56 -5.10 21.78
CA PRO A 173 10.00 -4.97 23.12
C PRO A 173 11.12 -4.77 24.15
N ALA A 174 10.94 -3.79 25.04
CA ALA A 174 11.93 -3.49 26.07
C ALA A 174 11.92 -4.59 27.15
N ILE A 175 13.11 -5.04 27.56
CA ILE A 175 13.25 -5.90 28.73
C ILE A 175 13.01 -5.02 29.97
N ALA A 176 11.90 -5.28 30.66
CA ALA A 176 11.35 -4.40 31.69
C ALA A 176 12.40 -3.80 32.64
N SER A 177 12.31 -2.49 32.81
CA SER A 177 12.65 -1.81 34.06
C SER A 177 11.40 -1.72 34.94
N ASN A 178 11.52 -1.38 36.22
CA ASN A 178 10.42 -1.37 37.19
C ASN A 178 9.20 -0.48 36.84
N ASP A 179 9.25 0.29 35.74
CA ASP A 179 8.17 1.15 35.27
C ASP A 179 7.78 0.77 33.84
N PHE A 180 6.62 0.12 33.70
CA PHE A 180 6.10 -0.32 32.41
C PHE A 180 5.24 0.81 31.82
N ASP A 181 5.86 1.68 31.01
CA ASP A 181 5.18 2.81 30.39
C ASP A 181 4.39 2.37 29.14
N TYR A 182 3.12 2.03 29.33
CA TYR A 182 2.21 1.61 28.26
C TYR A 182 2.12 2.62 27.12
N GLN A 183 2.13 3.92 27.43
CA GLN A 183 1.94 4.98 26.45
C GLN A 183 3.18 5.14 25.57
N SER A 184 4.36 5.08 26.16
CA SER A 184 5.63 5.11 25.41
C SER A 184 5.79 3.89 24.51
N ILE A 185 5.44 2.69 25.01
CA ILE A 185 5.48 1.46 24.21
C ILE A 185 4.52 1.57 23.03
N ALA A 186 3.25 1.93 23.25
CA ALA A 186 2.26 2.08 22.19
C ALA A 186 2.71 3.10 21.13
N ARG A 187 3.23 4.26 21.57
CA ARG A 187 3.73 5.30 20.68
C ARG A 187 4.91 4.83 19.82
N THR A 188 5.91 4.20 20.42
CA THR A 188 7.10 3.76 19.68
C THR A 188 6.79 2.62 18.69
N MET A 189 5.82 1.76 19.00
CA MET A 189 5.29 0.76 18.06
C MET A 189 4.55 1.42 16.88
N ASP A 190 3.70 2.40 17.15
CA ASP A 190 2.96 3.14 16.12
C ASP A 190 3.92 3.95 15.21
N GLU A 191 4.89 4.64 15.80
CA GLU A 191 5.93 5.37 15.06
C GLU A 191 6.72 4.44 14.12
N GLU A 192 7.10 3.25 14.58
CA GLU A 192 7.78 2.28 13.73
C GLU A 192 6.87 1.80 12.58
N SER A 193 5.61 1.48 12.88
CA SER A 193 4.62 1.05 11.90
C SER A 193 4.37 2.13 10.84
N TYR A 194 4.24 3.38 11.27
CA TYR A 194 4.08 4.54 10.40
C TYR A 194 5.30 4.76 9.50
N LEU A 195 6.51 4.63 10.04
CA LEU A 195 7.74 4.74 9.26
C LEU A 195 7.83 3.63 8.19
N GLN A 196 7.45 2.39 8.53
CA GLN A 196 7.34 1.30 7.55
C GLN A 196 6.31 1.63 6.47
N PHE A 197 5.12 2.10 6.83
CA PHE A 197 4.06 2.46 5.88
C PHE A 197 4.51 3.52 4.88
N ARG A 198 5.23 4.54 5.35
CA ARG A 198 5.76 5.63 4.51
C ARG A 198 6.86 5.21 3.53
N THR A 199 7.43 4.01 3.66
CA THR A 199 8.41 3.50 2.68
C THR A 199 7.76 3.02 1.39
N VAL A 200 6.45 2.74 1.42
CA VAL A 200 5.69 2.30 0.25
C VAL A 200 5.09 3.53 -0.44
N SER A 201 5.33 3.67 -1.74
CA SER A 201 4.77 4.77 -2.52
C SER A 201 3.25 4.61 -2.69
N PHE A 202 2.56 5.71 -2.98
CA PHE A 202 1.14 5.66 -3.28
C PHE A 202 0.85 4.81 -4.52
N GLU A 203 1.70 4.92 -5.53
CA GLU A 203 1.61 4.17 -6.79
C GLU A 203 1.69 2.66 -6.55
N ASP A 204 2.56 2.22 -5.64
CA ASP A 204 2.70 0.81 -5.29
C ASP A 204 1.48 0.27 -4.54
N TRP A 205 0.85 1.10 -3.70
CA TRP A 205 -0.45 0.76 -3.09
C TRP A 205 -1.55 0.63 -4.12
N VAL A 206 -1.62 1.55 -5.09
CA VAL A 206 -2.59 1.47 -6.20
C VAL A 206 -2.37 0.20 -7.00
N HIS A 207 -1.14 -0.08 -7.43
CA HIS A 207 -0.79 -1.26 -8.20
C HIS A 207 -1.16 -2.55 -7.48
N TYR A 208 -0.84 -2.64 -6.19
CA TYR A 208 -1.20 -3.78 -5.36
C TYR A 208 -2.72 -3.94 -5.20
N SER A 209 -3.44 -2.82 -5.02
CA SER A 209 -4.91 -2.82 -4.90
C SER A 209 -5.60 -3.30 -6.18
N LEU A 210 -4.98 -3.12 -7.35
CA LEU A 210 -5.47 -3.70 -8.61
C LEU A 210 -5.26 -5.23 -8.71
N GLY A 211 -4.60 -5.82 -7.70
CA GLY A 211 -4.37 -7.25 -7.59
C GLY A 211 -3.07 -7.73 -8.22
N TYR A 212 -2.11 -6.83 -8.47
CA TYR A 212 -0.78 -7.17 -8.97
C TYR A 212 0.22 -7.35 -7.83
N ALA A 213 1.27 -8.12 -8.08
CA ALA A 213 2.36 -8.31 -7.14
C ALA A 213 3.21 -7.03 -7.06
N THR A 214 3.45 -6.55 -5.84
CA THR A 214 4.19 -5.31 -5.60
C THR A 214 5.21 -5.53 -4.49
N GLN A 215 6.48 -5.59 -4.86
CA GLN A 215 7.58 -5.95 -3.95
C GLN A 215 7.65 -5.07 -2.69
N SER A 216 7.39 -3.77 -2.81
CA SER A 216 7.43 -2.83 -1.68
C SER A 216 6.31 -3.08 -0.67
N VAL A 217 5.09 -3.35 -1.15
CA VAL A 217 3.95 -3.73 -0.31
C VAL A 217 4.19 -5.10 0.33
N GLU A 218 4.68 -6.08 -0.43
CA GLU A 218 5.02 -7.40 0.10
C GLU A 218 6.08 -7.32 1.20
N TRP A 219 7.12 -6.49 1.00
CA TRP A 219 8.13 -6.24 2.02
C TRP A 219 7.55 -5.57 3.27
N PHE A 220 6.68 -4.57 3.09
CA PHE A 220 5.97 -3.92 4.20
C PHE A 220 5.16 -4.92 5.03
N LEU A 221 4.40 -5.80 4.37
CA LEU A 221 3.61 -6.85 5.02
C LEU A 221 4.52 -7.84 5.77
N LEU A 222 5.63 -8.23 5.16
CA LEU A 222 6.64 -9.09 5.79
C LEU A 222 7.29 -8.42 7.02
N GLN A 223 7.57 -7.12 6.98
CA GLN A 223 8.10 -6.44 8.17
C GLN A 223 7.05 -6.35 9.28
N HIS A 224 5.77 -6.12 8.94
CA HIS A 224 4.71 -6.08 9.93
C HIS A 224 4.43 -7.45 10.57
N SER A 225 4.61 -8.56 9.84
CA SER A 225 4.47 -9.88 10.43
C SER A 225 5.52 -10.17 11.52
N LYS A 226 6.73 -9.61 11.39
CA LYS A 226 7.80 -9.76 12.40
C LYS A 226 7.42 -9.19 13.77
N LEU A 227 6.54 -8.19 13.82
CA LEU A 227 6.07 -7.65 15.10
C LEU A 227 5.42 -8.74 15.95
N SER A 228 4.59 -9.59 15.33
CA SER A 228 3.98 -10.74 15.99
C SER A 228 5.04 -11.69 16.53
N ASP A 229 6.04 -12.04 15.70
CA ASP A 229 7.14 -12.93 16.11
C ASP A 229 7.94 -12.34 17.28
N TYR A 230 8.26 -11.04 17.27
CA TYR A 230 8.98 -10.40 18.36
C TYR A 230 8.18 -10.38 19.66
N LEU A 231 6.88 -10.13 19.59
CA LEU A 231 6.01 -10.12 20.76
C LEU A 231 5.81 -11.53 21.33
N MET A 232 5.60 -12.54 20.49
CA MET A 232 5.46 -13.92 20.96
C MET A 232 6.75 -14.42 21.64
N ASN A 233 7.91 -14.19 21.02
CA ASN A 233 9.19 -14.52 21.64
C ASN A 233 9.41 -13.79 22.97
N HIS A 234 8.97 -12.53 23.05
CA HIS A 234 9.04 -11.74 24.28
C HIS A 234 8.11 -12.26 25.37
N PHE A 235 6.89 -12.65 25.03
CA PHE A 235 5.93 -13.21 25.97
C PHE A 235 6.32 -14.59 26.47
N ASP A 236 6.95 -15.41 25.63
CA ASP A 236 7.54 -16.68 26.04
C ASP A 236 8.67 -16.49 27.06
N ALA A 237 9.50 -15.44 26.87
CA ALA A 237 10.58 -15.10 27.79
C ALA A 237 10.11 -14.39 29.07
N PHE A 238 9.05 -13.58 28.98
CA PHE A 238 8.51 -12.76 30.07
C PHE A 238 6.97 -12.87 30.17
N PRO A 239 6.43 -14.02 30.64
CA PRO A 239 4.98 -14.27 30.64
C PRO A 239 4.16 -13.29 31.48
N ASN A 240 4.76 -12.71 32.51
CA ASN A 240 4.14 -11.66 33.32
C ASN A 240 3.86 -10.39 32.52
N GLN A 241 4.69 -10.07 31.52
CA GLN A 241 4.51 -8.87 30.69
C GLN A 241 3.44 -9.07 29.61
N ALA A 242 3.08 -10.30 29.24
CA ALA A 242 2.05 -10.56 28.23
C ALA A 242 0.70 -9.91 28.61
N HIS A 243 0.32 -9.97 29.90
CA HIS A 243 -0.89 -9.35 30.40
C HIS A 243 -0.85 -7.81 30.31
N GLU A 244 0.34 -7.22 30.46
CA GLU A 244 0.55 -5.77 30.42
C GLU A 244 0.37 -5.19 29.01
N TYR A 245 0.64 -5.99 27.96
CA TYR A 245 0.45 -5.56 26.58
C TYR A 245 -1.03 -5.37 26.18
N ILE A 246 -1.98 -5.89 26.96
CA ILE A 246 -3.41 -5.56 26.79
C ILE A 246 -3.65 -4.06 27.05
N HIS A 247 -2.91 -3.46 27.97
CA HIS A 247 -3.00 -2.02 28.24
C HIS A 247 -2.33 -1.20 27.13
N VAL A 248 -1.22 -1.69 26.57
CA VAL A 248 -0.54 -1.09 25.40
C VAL A 248 -1.51 -1.03 24.21
N GLU A 249 -2.21 -2.12 23.90
CA GLU A 249 -3.18 -2.18 22.81
C GLU A 249 -4.31 -1.16 22.99
N LYS A 250 -4.91 -1.10 24.20
CA LYS A 250 -5.97 -0.12 24.52
C LYS A 250 -5.51 1.32 24.35
N VAL A 251 -4.30 1.64 24.81
CA VAL A 251 -3.73 2.98 24.67
C VAL A 251 -3.43 3.28 23.21
N GLY A 252 -2.88 2.33 22.44
CA GLY A 252 -2.67 2.46 21.01
C GLY A 252 -3.96 2.77 20.25
N ALA A 253 -5.05 2.06 20.54
CA ALA A 253 -6.36 2.31 19.93
C ALA A 253 -6.89 3.72 20.27
N GLN A 254 -6.69 4.19 21.50
CA GLN A 254 -7.07 5.56 21.89
C GLN A 254 -6.23 6.62 21.19
N LEU A 255 -4.91 6.40 21.05
CA LEU A 255 -4.02 7.31 20.31
C LEU A 255 -4.44 7.42 18.84
N ALA A 256 -4.82 6.31 18.21
CA ALA A 256 -5.34 6.31 16.84
C ALA A 256 -6.64 7.12 16.68
N LEU A 257 -7.54 7.05 17.66
CA LEU A 257 -8.80 7.83 17.67
C LEU A 257 -8.60 9.33 17.93
N LEU A 258 -7.56 9.69 18.69
CA LEU A 258 -7.23 11.08 19.01
C LEU A 258 -6.32 11.74 17.96
N SER A 259 -5.77 10.95 17.05
CA SER A 259 -5.05 11.44 15.88
C SER A 259 -6.06 12.00 14.89
N GLU A 260 -6.32 13.31 14.92
CA GLU A 260 -7.17 13.94 13.91
C GLU A 260 -6.64 13.61 12.49
N PRO A 261 -7.52 13.30 11.52
CA PRO A 261 -7.08 13.13 10.16
C PRO A 261 -6.47 14.45 9.72
N ILE A 262 -5.20 14.43 9.33
CA ILE A 262 -4.54 15.55 8.68
C ILE A 262 -5.24 15.73 7.32
N ALA A 263 -6.36 16.45 7.33
CA ALA A 263 -6.92 17.06 6.16
C ALA A 263 -5.96 18.18 5.75
N LYS A 264 -5.26 17.96 4.63
CA LYS A 264 -4.69 19.04 3.84
C LYS A 264 -5.64 19.39 2.71
#